data_AF-A0A6J4M5H5-F1
#
_entry.id   AF-A0A6J4M5H5-F1
#
_cell.length_a   1.000
_cell.length_b   1.000
_cell.length_c   1.000
_cell.angle_alpha   90.00
_cell.angle_beta   90.00
_cell.angle_gamma   90.00
#
_symmetry.space_group_name_H-M   'P 1'
#
loop_
_entity.id
_entity.type
_entity.pdbx_description
1 polymer ?
#
loop_
_entity_poly.entity_id
_entity_poly.type
_entity_poly.pdbx_seq_one_letter_code
_entity_poly.pdbx_strand_id
1 'polypeptide(L)'
;MSPTFRALSNRNYRLYASGAVVSNTGTWMQRVAQDWLVLQLTNNSGTALGVTTGLQFLPILLLSPYAGLVADRFPKRRLLQVTQLMMAVPAALLGVLALTGAAQTWHVY
;
A
#
# COMPACT_ATOMS: atom_id res chain seq x y z
N MET A 1 -2.22 17.47 -30.95
CA MET A 1 -2.36 16.42 -29.91
C MET A 1 -3.56 16.78 -29.05
N SER A 2 -4.49 15.85 -28.80
CA SER A 2 -5.66 16.10 -27.94
C SER A 2 -5.21 16.67 -26.58
N PRO A 3 -5.86 17.73 -26.04
CA PRO A 3 -5.48 18.35 -24.77
C PRO A 3 -5.44 17.36 -23.60
N THR A 4 -6.15 16.24 -23.71
CA THR A 4 -6.25 15.17 -22.70
C THR A 4 -4.90 14.56 -22.29
N PHE A 5 -3.94 14.41 -23.22
CA PHE A 5 -2.67 13.70 -22.94
C PHE A 5 -1.45 14.62 -22.80
N ARG A 6 -1.67 15.94 -22.75
CA ARG A 6 -0.57 16.94 -22.68
C ARG A 6 0.32 16.77 -21.44
N ALA A 7 -0.22 16.27 -20.33
CA ALA A 7 0.56 16.00 -19.12
C ALA A 7 1.61 14.88 -19.31
N LEU A 8 1.32 13.87 -20.14
CA LEU A 8 2.22 12.73 -20.41
C LEU A 8 3.42 13.11 -21.30
N SER A 9 3.40 14.28 -21.92
CA SER A 9 4.56 14.82 -22.65
C SER A 9 5.72 15.13 -21.71
N ASN A 10 5.46 15.43 -20.43
CA ASN A 10 6.50 15.64 -19.44
C ASN A 10 7.09 14.29 -18.98
N ARG A 11 8.39 14.08 -19.18
CA ARG A 11 9.10 12.83 -18.85
C ARG A 11 8.93 12.42 -17.37
N ASN A 12 9.00 13.37 -16.45
CA ASN A 12 8.88 13.10 -15.02
C ASN A 12 7.45 12.68 -14.67
N TYR A 13 6.45 13.36 -15.24
CA TYR A 13 5.05 12.99 -15.04
C TYR A 13 4.73 11.63 -15.66
N ARG A 14 5.26 11.32 -16.84
CA ARG A 14 5.06 10.01 -17.48
C ARG A 14 5.60 8.86 -16.63
N LEU A 15 6.82 9.00 -16.09
CA LEU A 15 7.42 7.99 -15.20
C LEU A 15 6.60 7.83 -13.92
N TYR A 16 6.15 8.94 -13.33
CA TYR A 16 5.27 8.91 -12.16
C TYR A 16 3.95 8.20 -12.48
N ALA A 17 3.28 8.57 -13.57
CA ALA A 17 1.97 8.02 -13.94
C ALA A 17 2.06 6.52 -14.24
N SER A 18 3.04 6.08 -15.02
CA SER A 18 3.23 4.64 -15.29
C SER A 18 3.56 3.86 -14.02
N GLY A 19 4.42 4.42 -13.16
CA GLY A 19 4.73 3.83 -11.86
C GLY A 19 3.51 3.74 -10.95
N ALA A 20 2.70 4.79 -10.91
CA ALA A 20 1.48 4.86 -10.10
C ALA A 20 0.44 3.82 -10.52
N VAL A 21 0.29 3.55 -11.82
CA VAL A 21 -0.58 2.47 -12.31
C VAL A 21 -0.13 1.12 -11.74
N VAL A 22 1.15 0.78 -11.89
CA VAL A 22 1.70 -0.48 -11.38
C VAL A 22 1.59 -0.57 -9.86
N SER A 23 1.96 0.49 -9.14
CA SER A 23 1.89 0.53 -7.67
C SER A 23 0.46 0.40 -7.15
N ASN A 24 -0.50 1.07 -7.78
CA ASN A 24 -1.90 1.00 -7.37
C ASN A 24 -2.46 -0.41 -7.59
N THR A 25 -2.22 -1.00 -8.77
CA THR A 25 -2.62 -2.39 -9.05
C THR A 25 -1.99 -3.38 -8.06
N GLY A 26 -0.68 -3.24 -7.79
CA GLY A 26 0.02 -4.09 -6.82
C GLY A 26 -0.53 -3.93 -5.40
N THR A 27 -0.89 -2.73 -4.99
CA THR A 27 -1.48 -2.45 -3.68
C THR A 27 -2.82 -3.18 -3.51
N TRP A 28 -3.68 -3.14 -4.53
CA TRP A 28 -4.96 -3.85 -4.49
C TRP A 28 -4.78 -5.37 -4.51
N MET A 29 -3.85 -5.87 -5.32
CA MET A 29 -3.51 -7.29 -5.33
C MET A 29 -2.99 -7.75 -3.95
N GLN A 30 -2.11 -6.96 -3.32
CA GLN A 30 -1.58 -7.25 -2.00
C GLN A 30 -2.68 -7.29 -0.94
N ARG A 31 -3.62 -6.32 -0.94
CA ARG A 31 -4.74 -6.30 0.01
C ARG A 31 -5.59 -7.57 -0.08
N VAL A 32 -6.00 -7.95 -1.30
CA VAL A 32 -6.78 -9.18 -1.51
C VAL A 32 -6.02 -10.41 -1.04
N ALA A 33 -4.71 -10.49 -1.33
CA ALA A 33 -3.87 -11.60 -0.88
C ALA A 33 -3.73 -11.65 0.65
N GLN A 34 -3.62 -10.49 1.32
CA GLN A 34 -3.55 -10.39 2.77
C GLN A 34 -4.84 -10.83 3.44
N ASP A 35 -5.98 -10.34 2.95
CA ASP A 35 -7.29 -10.73 3.47
C ASP A 35 -7.53 -12.24 3.31
N TRP A 36 -7.14 -12.80 2.15
CA TRP A 36 -7.18 -14.23 1.90
C TRP A 36 -6.26 -15.03 2.83
N LEU A 37 -5.03 -14.55 3.06
CA LEU A 37 -4.06 -15.19 3.95
C LEU A 37 -4.57 -15.22 5.40
N VAL A 38 -5.21 -14.15 5.87
CA VAL A 38 -5.84 -14.12 7.20
C VAL A 38 -6.93 -15.18 7.30
N LEU A 39 -7.80 -15.31 6.30
CA LEU A 39 -8.84 -16.33 6.30
C LEU A 39 -8.24 -17.75 6.35
N GLN A 40 -7.18 -18.02 5.59
CA GLN A 40 -6.49 -19.31 5.64
C GLN A 40 -5.86 -19.59 7.01
N LEU A 41 -5.20 -18.60 7.61
CA LEU A 41 -4.51 -18.77 8.90
C LEU A 41 -5.46 -18.83 10.11
N THR A 42 -6.69 -18.33 9.97
CA THR A 42 -7.66 -18.20 11.08
C THR A 42 -8.84 -19.15 10.95
N ASN A 43 -8.75 -20.17 10.07
CA ASN A 43 -9.83 -21.14 9.81
C ASN A 43 -11.15 -20.47 9.39
N ASN A 44 -11.10 -19.54 8.43
CA ASN A 44 -12.24 -18.77 7.93
C ASN A 44 -12.96 -17.92 8.98
N SER A 45 -12.23 -17.42 9.99
CA SER A 45 -12.80 -16.52 10.99
C SER A 45 -13.07 -15.12 10.41
N GLY A 46 -14.35 -14.79 10.21
CA GLY A 46 -14.77 -13.46 9.77
C GLY A 46 -14.46 -12.34 10.78
N THR A 47 -14.38 -12.65 12.08
CA THR A 47 -14.00 -11.67 13.11
C THR A 47 -12.53 -11.29 12.99
N ALA A 48 -11.66 -12.26 12.72
CA ALA A 48 -10.24 -12.00 12.52
C ALA A 48 -9.99 -11.11 11.30
N LEU A 49 -10.70 -11.38 10.18
CA LEU A 49 -10.68 -10.52 9.01
C LEU A 49 -11.17 -9.10 9.34
N GLY A 50 -12.28 -8.97 10.07
CA GLY A 50 -12.81 -7.67 10.48
C GLY A 50 -11.82 -6.85 11.32
N VAL A 51 -11.10 -7.49 12.24
CA VAL A 51 -10.04 -6.84 13.03
C VAL A 51 -8.87 -6.41 12.14
N THR A 52 -8.39 -7.27 11.24
CA THR A 52 -7.32 -6.91 10.29
C THR A 52 -7.72 -5.70 9.46
N THR A 53 -8.91 -5.71 8.88
CA THR A 53 -9.41 -4.59 8.07
C THR A 53 -9.54 -3.31 8.91
N GLY A 54 -10.01 -3.42 10.16
CA GLY A 54 -10.03 -2.30 11.10
C GLY A 54 -8.65 -1.69 11.33
N LEU A 55 -7.65 -2.52 11.61
CA LEU A 55 -6.26 -2.08 11.80
C LEU A 55 -5.63 -1.50 10.53
N GLN A 56 -6.04 -1.93 9.34
CA GLN A 56 -5.59 -1.33 8.08
C GLN A 56 -6.10 0.11 7.87
N PHE A 57 -7.33 0.41 8.29
CA PHE A 57 -7.94 1.74 8.08
C PHE A 57 -7.78 2.70 9.26
N LEU A 58 -7.59 2.20 10.48
CA LEU A 58 -7.46 3.01 11.68
C LEU A 58 -6.30 4.03 11.61
N PRO A 59 -5.09 3.70 11.11
CA PRO A 59 -4.02 4.67 10.92
C PRO A 59 -4.41 5.78 9.93
N ILE A 60 -5.10 5.46 8.84
CA ILE A 60 -5.55 6.45 7.86
C ILE A 60 -6.54 7.42 8.52
N LEU A 61 -7.46 6.90 9.32
CA LEU A 61 -8.46 7.71 10.00
C LEU A 61 -7.83 8.68 11.00
N LEU A 62 -6.84 8.23 11.78
CA LEU A 62 -6.18 9.05 12.80
C LEU A 62 -5.11 9.99 12.24
N LEU A 63 -4.36 9.55 11.22
CA LEU A 63 -3.19 10.26 10.71
C LEU A 63 -3.46 11.11 9.47
N SER A 64 -4.61 10.96 8.80
CA SER A 64 -4.94 11.75 7.60
C SER A 64 -4.88 13.27 7.79
N PRO A 65 -5.31 13.88 8.92
CA PRO A 65 -5.18 15.33 9.10
C PRO A 65 -3.70 15.77 9.17
N TYR A 66 -2.85 14.95 9.79
CA TYR A 66 -1.42 15.23 9.92
C TYR A 66 -0.66 15.00 8.62
N ALA A 67 -1.14 14.07 7.77
CA ALA A 67 -0.52 13.79 6.49
C ALA A 67 -0.44 15.02 5.57
N GLY A 68 -1.47 15.89 5.60
CA GLY A 68 -1.47 17.15 4.85
C GLY A 68 -0.37 18.11 5.33
N LEU A 69 -0.23 18.27 6.66
CA LEU A 69 0.83 19.10 7.25
C LEU A 69 2.23 18.62 6.84
N VAL A 70 2.45 17.31 6.82
CA VAL A 70 3.72 16.72 6.36
C VAL A 70 3.91 16.92 4.86
N ALA A 71 2.85 16.75 4.05
CA ALA A 71 2.91 16.95 2.60
C ALA A 71 3.31 18.38 2.21
N ASP A 72 2.90 19.37 2.99
CA ASP A 72 3.20 20.78 2.74
C ASP A 72 4.60 21.19 3.21
N ARG A 73 5.10 20.56 4.29
CA ARG A 73 6.40 20.92 4.89
C ARG A 73 7.61 20.25 4.24
N PHE A 74 7.43 19.09 3.62
CA PHE A 74 8.55 18.30 3.10
C PHE A 74 8.66 18.32 1.57
N PRO A 75 9.88 18.17 1.00
CA PRO A 75 10.05 18.05 -0.44
C PRO A 75 9.27 16.84 -1.00
N LYS A 76 8.29 17.12 -1.87
CA LYS A 76 7.35 16.11 -2.45
C LYS A 76 8.05 14.85 -2.97
N ARG A 77 9.18 15.01 -3.66
CA ARG A 77 9.93 13.87 -4.21
C ARG A 77 10.49 12.95 -3.12
N ARG A 78 11.07 13.49 -2.05
CA ARG A 78 11.60 12.70 -0.93
C ARG A 78 10.46 12.06 -0.16
N LEU A 79 9.38 12.80 0.08
CA LEU A 79 8.20 12.28 0.75
C LEU A 79 7.63 11.06 0.01
N LEU A 80 7.46 11.17 -1.31
CA LEU A 80 7.03 10.05 -2.16
C LEU A 80 8.00 8.86 -2.08
N GLN A 81 9.31 9.08 -2.14
CA GLN A 81 10.28 7.98 -2.04
C GLN A 81 10.20 7.25 -0.69
N VAL A 82 10.10 8.01 0.41
CA VAL A 82 9.98 7.44 1.76
C VAL A 82 8.68 6.65 1.91
N THR A 83 7.54 7.20 1.48
CA THR A 83 6.24 6.50 1.58
C THR A 83 6.23 5.23 0.73
N GLN A 84 6.78 5.27 -0.49
CA GLN A 84 6.87 4.08 -1.33
C GLN A 84 7.77 3.00 -0.72
N LEU A 85 8.88 3.38 -0.08
CA LEU A 85 9.74 2.42 0.65
C LEU A 85 9.04 1.85 1.88
N MET A 86 8.36 2.69 2.67
CA MET A 86 7.58 2.24 3.83
C MET A 86 6.46 1.28 3.46
N MET A 87 5.91 1.35 2.24
CA MET A 87 4.95 0.37 1.74
C MET A 87 5.64 -0.89 1.18
N ALA A 88 6.72 -0.72 0.41
CA ALA A 88 7.39 -1.81 -0.29
C ALA A 88 8.11 -2.78 0.66
N VAL A 89 8.73 -2.29 1.73
CA VAL A 89 9.47 -3.12 2.70
C VAL A 89 8.57 -4.14 3.40
N PRO A 90 7.47 -3.75 4.09
CA PRO A 90 6.59 -4.73 4.72
C PRO A 90 5.90 -5.65 3.71
N ALA A 91 5.57 -5.15 2.50
CA ALA A 91 5.05 -5.99 1.43
C ALA A 91 6.03 -7.10 1.02
N ALA A 92 7.31 -6.75 0.84
CA ALA A 92 8.35 -7.71 0.50
C ALA A 92 8.61 -8.71 1.64
N LEU A 93 8.67 -8.24 2.89
CA LEU A 93 8.84 -9.10 4.06
C LEU A 93 7.68 -10.11 4.19
N LEU A 94 6.44 -9.63 4.07
CA LEU A 94 5.27 -10.50 4.12
C LEU A 94 5.25 -11.49 2.95
N GLY A 95 5.66 -11.07 1.75
CA GLY A 95 5.81 -11.95 0.59
C GLY A 95 6.82 -13.07 0.84
N VAL A 96 7.98 -12.77 1.42
CA VAL A 96 8.99 -13.77 1.80
C VAL A 96 8.46 -14.73 2.86
N LEU A 97 7.78 -14.21 3.89
CA LEU A 97 7.17 -15.03 4.94
C LEU A 97 6.08 -15.96 4.38
N ALA A 98 5.27 -15.47 3.45
CA ALA A 98 4.25 -16.27 2.78
C ALA A 98 4.86 -17.38 1.92
N LEU A 99 5.90 -17.08 1.14
CA LEU A 99 6.58 -18.07 0.28
C LEU A 99 7.33 -19.13 1.08
N THR A 100 7.85 -18.78 2.26
CA THR A 100 8.55 -19.72 3.16
C THR A 100 7.62 -20.52 4.07
N GLY A 101 6.31 -20.24 4.04
CA GLY A 101 5.32 -20.88 4.92
C GLY A 101 5.42 -20.46 6.38
N ALA A 102 6.22 -19.45 6.70
CA ALA A 102 6.40 -18.91 8.06
C ALA A 102 5.42 -17.78 8.39
N ALA A 103 4.52 -17.43 7.47
CA ALA A 103 3.52 -16.39 7.69
C ALA A 103 2.58 -16.78 8.85
N GLN A 104 2.40 -15.83 9.76
CA GLN A 104 1.52 -15.95 10.93
C GLN A 104 0.60 -14.74 10.97
N THR A 105 -0.54 -14.86 11.65
CA THR A 105 -1.59 -13.83 11.66
C THR A 105 -1.09 -12.47 12.17
N TRP A 106 -0.18 -12.45 13.14
CA TRP A 106 0.41 -11.22 13.68
C TRP A 106 1.39 -10.51 12.72
N HIS A 107 1.85 -11.17 11.64
CA HIS A 107 2.58 -10.47 10.59
C HIS A 107 1.66 -9.68 9.65
N VAL A 108 0.35 -9.96 9.70
CA VAL A 108 -0.68 -9.31 8.87
C VAL A 108 -1.47 -8.25 9.66
N TYR A 109 -1.55 -8.38 10.99
CA TYR A 109 -2.08 -7.35 11.89
C TYR A 109 -1.13 -6.16 12.01
#